data_AF-D0LVY0-F1
#
_entry.id   AF-D0LVY0-F1
#
_cell.length_a   1.000
_cell.length_b   1.000
_cell.length_c   1.000
_cell.angle_alpha   90.00
_cell.angle_beta   90.00
_cell.angle_gamma   90.00
#
_symmetry.space_group_name_H-M   'P 1'
#
loop_
_entity.id
_entity.type
_entity.pdbx_description
1 polymer ?
#
loop_
_entity_poly.entity_id
_entity_poly.type
_entity_poly.pdbx_seq_one_letter_code
_entity_poly.pdbx_strand_id
1 'polypeptide(L)'
;MLNKTYRIVSCGGLAITFAAAALLSGCQMSDELEGEEIAFSEPAVEVYGQTPEFVEGAGDDTLRALVETESTSWVYPFNPTSWTIGFNIYNGYLSSWSSCFQTSMSNLKHAGQDWAGSSTQVVAAIGDGTVVYAANANYPGYVVVIEHALSSAERSALGISSSYIYSMYGHLDAPYVGVGNTVSAGQAIGDLYYQGSNTHLHWEVRTFDISTLCATWYPGPGYTGPGTNATSYGYMHPSNSVAALQGAGNGGGSGCTCYDGLDFNRRQVDPADTHCGFRVCGTTYTLFECGTGGWTNLNASCGGGCTCYEGIDSSGRAVDPADTHCGYRVCGLDNQYYDCQNGGWVGSAESCQ
;
A
#
# COMPACT_ATOMS: atom_id res chain seq x y z
N MET A 1 23.41 -28.77 24.36
CA MET A 1 22.81 -29.22 23.09
C MET A 1 23.77 -28.83 21.97
N LEU A 2 24.12 -29.80 21.13
CA LEU A 2 25.16 -29.71 20.10
C LEU A 2 24.81 -28.64 19.06
N ASN A 3 25.65 -27.61 18.94
CA ASN A 3 25.60 -26.65 17.84
C ASN A 3 26.31 -27.29 16.63
N LYS A 4 25.53 -27.66 15.60
CA LYS A 4 26.08 -28.07 14.30
C LYS A 4 26.42 -26.83 13.49
N THR A 5 27.71 -26.57 13.33
CA THR A 5 28.22 -25.57 12.39
C THR A 5 28.32 -26.21 11.00
N TYR A 6 27.58 -25.69 10.02
CA TYR A 6 27.69 -26.11 8.62
C TYR A 6 28.74 -25.23 7.92
N ARG A 7 29.78 -25.84 7.34
CA ARG A 7 30.69 -25.16 6.41
C ARG A 7 30.15 -25.27 4.98
N ILE A 8 29.94 -24.12 4.35
CA ILE A 8 29.71 -24.01 2.91
C ILE A 8 31.06 -24.21 2.22
N VAL A 9 31.21 -25.28 1.46
CA VAL A 9 32.34 -25.47 0.55
C VAL A 9 31.91 -24.97 -0.83
N SER A 10 32.56 -23.89 -1.25
CA SER A 10 32.49 -23.37 -2.62
C SER A 10 33.07 -24.40 -3.59
N CYS A 11 32.29 -24.79 -4.60
CA CYS A 11 32.80 -25.44 -5.80
C CYS A 11 32.61 -24.46 -6.97
N GLY A 12 33.73 -23.96 -7.49
CA GLY A 12 33.78 -23.11 -8.68
C GLY A 12 33.20 -23.81 -9.92
N GLY A 13 32.62 -23.00 -10.79
CA GLY A 13 31.85 -23.46 -11.94
C GLY A 13 32.68 -24.01 -13.10
N LEU A 14 32.00 -24.78 -13.96
CA LEU A 14 32.24 -24.82 -15.40
C LEU A 14 30.95 -25.24 -16.09
N ALA A 15 30.54 -24.48 -17.10
CA ALA A 15 29.38 -24.75 -17.93
C ALA A 15 29.67 -25.85 -18.96
N ILE A 16 28.84 -26.90 -19.03
CA ILE A 16 28.64 -27.72 -20.24
C ILE A 16 27.18 -28.21 -20.27
N THR A 17 26.55 -28.09 -21.43
CA THR A 17 25.19 -28.51 -21.80
C THR A 17 25.05 -30.02 -22.06
N PHE A 18 23.78 -30.48 -21.96
CA PHE A 18 23.14 -31.74 -22.42
C PHE A 18 22.92 -32.93 -21.46
N ALA A 19 21.61 -33.19 -21.26
CA ALA A 19 20.87 -34.47 -21.33
C ALA A 19 21.05 -35.62 -20.31
N ALA A 20 19.88 -35.98 -19.73
CA ALA A 20 19.34 -37.32 -19.44
C ALA A 20 19.99 -38.26 -18.40
N ALA A 21 19.21 -38.51 -17.34
CA ALA A 21 18.95 -39.76 -16.59
C ALA A 21 20.01 -40.88 -16.55
N ALA A 22 20.45 -41.26 -15.34
CA ALA A 22 20.27 -42.61 -14.77
C ALA A 22 20.85 -42.72 -13.33
N LEU A 23 20.25 -43.66 -12.59
CA LEU A 23 20.51 -44.13 -11.22
C LEU A 23 21.95 -44.56 -10.92
N LEU A 24 22.34 -44.49 -9.63
CA LEU A 24 23.13 -45.47 -8.82
C LEU A 24 23.42 -44.82 -7.45
N SER A 25 22.67 -45.12 -6.38
CA SER A 25 22.96 -46.14 -5.35
C SER A 25 24.37 -46.13 -4.75
N GLY A 26 24.44 -45.81 -3.45
CA GLY A 26 25.39 -46.41 -2.51
C GLY A 26 26.68 -45.65 -2.23
N CYS A 27 26.76 -45.03 -1.04
CA CYS A 27 28.01 -45.03 -0.27
C CYS A 27 27.68 -45.07 1.22
N GLN A 28 28.05 -46.20 1.84
CA GLN A 28 28.04 -46.43 3.28
C GLN A 28 29.23 -45.71 3.93
N MET A 29 29.04 -45.34 5.20
CA MET A 29 30.08 -44.94 6.14
C MET A 29 30.94 -46.13 6.55
N SER A 30 32.25 -45.91 6.69
CA SER A 30 33.08 -46.67 7.63
C SER A 30 34.32 -45.88 8.05
N ASP A 31 34.45 -45.80 9.38
CA ASP A 31 35.64 -45.91 10.22
C ASP A 31 36.63 -44.75 10.45
N GLU A 32 36.81 -44.55 11.76
CA GLU A 32 37.82 -43.79 12.49
C GLU A 32 39.23 -44.32 12.21
N LEU A 33 40.21 -43.40 12.12
CA LEU A 33 41.59 -43.68 12.46
C LEU A 33 42.16 -42.51 13.28
N GLU A 34 42.72 -42.89 14.43
CA GLU A 34 43.36 -42.04 15.43
C GLU A 34 44.74 -41.52 14.98
N GLY A 35 45.09 -40.33 15.48
CA GLY A 35 46.43 -40.00 15.99
C GLY A 35 47.55 -39.68 14.99
N GLU A 36 47.95 -38.41 14.91
CA GLU A 36 49.31 -37.96 15.28
C GLU A 36 49.37 -36.42 15.36
N GLU A 37 49.78 -35.89 16.52
CA GLU A 37 50.08 -34.47 16.73
C GLU A 37 51.39 -34.08 16.04
N ILE A 38 51.40 -32.99 15.27
CA ILE A 38 52.63 -32.23 15.00
C ILE A 38 52.31 -30.74 15.16
N ALA A 39 52.91 -30.14 16.18
CA ALA A 39 52.76 -28.75 16.58
C ALA A 39 53.41 -27.78 15.57
N PHE A 40 52.71 -26.68 15.27
CA PHE A 40 53.33 -25.44 14.82
C PHE A 40 52.77 -24.26 15.65
N SER A 41 53.70 -23.50 16.21
CA SER A 41 53.51 -22.39 17.14
C SER A 41 52.94 -21.15 16.46
N GLU A 42 51.85 -20.60 16.99
CA GLU A 42 51.46 -19.21 16.76
C GLU A 42 51.97 -18.31 17.90
N PRO A 43 52.49 -17.11 17.62
CA PRO A 43 52.76 -16.14 18.67
C PRO A 43 51.48 -15.45 19.14
N ALA A 44 51.41 -15.24 20.45
CA ALA A 44 50.29 -14.74 21.21
C ALA A 44 49.74 -13.39 20.74
N VAL A 45 48.41 -13.27 20.70
CA VAL A 45 47.70 -11.99 20.84
C VAL A 45 47.06 -11.99 22.23
N GLU A 46 47.53 -11.08 23.08
CA GLU A 46 47.02 -10.86 24.43
C GLU A 46 45.54 -10.46 24.38
N VAL A 47 44.67 -11.28 24.97
CA VAL A 47 43.28 -10.94 25.26
C VAL A 47 43.27 -10.24 26.63
N TYR A 48 43.11 -8.92 26.62
CA TYR A 48 42.71 -8.20 27.84
C TYR A 48 41.27 -8.60 28.18
N GLY A 49 41.14 -9.43 29.21
CA GLY A 49 39.86 -9.82 29.77
C GLY A 49 39.23 -8.68 30.56
N GLN A 50 38.01 -8.32 30.19
CA GLN A 50 36.98 -7.86 31.12
C GLN A 50 35.66 -8.51 30.72
N THR A 51 35.24 -9.50 31.49
CA THR A 51 33.87 -10.02 31.49
C THR A 51 32.96 -8.96 32.13
N PRO A 52 31.91 -8.46 31.46
CA PRO A 52 30.89 -7.66 32.15
C PRO A 52 30.04 -8.57 33.04
N GLU A 53 29.87 -8.15 34.29
CA GLU A 53 28.86 -8.67 35.21
C GLU A 53 27.47 -8.64 34.55
N PHE A 54 26.77 -9.77 34.59
CA PHE A 54 25.35 -9.84 34.29
C PHE A 54 24.57 -9.08 35.37
N VAL A 55 24.00 -7.94 35.00
CA VAL A 55 22.93 -7.30 35.77
C VAL A 55 21.62 -7.98 35.38
N GLU A 56 21.08 -8.82 36.25
CA GLU A 56 19.70 -9.29 36.14
C GLU A 56 18.76 -8.10 36.40
N GLY A 57 17.96 -7.73 35.40
CA GLY A 57 16.87 -6.76 35.57
C GLY A 57 16.88 -5.57 34.61
N ALA A 58 16.80 -5.82 33.30
CA ALA A 58 16.25 -4.86 32.34
C ALA A 58 15.57 -5.66 31.22
N GLY A 59 14.31 -5.34 30.96
CA GLY A 59 13.36 -6.19 30.24
C GLY A 59 13.67 -6.44 28.76
N ASP A 60 13.19 -7.60 28.34
CA ASP A 60 12.95 -8.12 26.99
C ASP A 60 12.35 -7.09 25.99
N ASP A 61 11.74 -6.02 26.49
CA ASP A 61 11.17 -4.93 25.67
C ASP A 61 12.22 -4.02 25.00
N THR A 62 13.47 -3.97 25.47
CA THR A 62 14.48 -3.04 24.93
C THR A 62 15.29 -3.60 23.76
N LEU A 63 15.28 -4.93 23.55
CA LEU A 63 16.01 -5.59 22.46
C LEU A 63 15.12 -5.89 21.24
N ARG A 64 13.79 -5.80 21.35
CA ARG A 64 12.88 -5.85 20.20
C ARG A 64 12.73 -4.51 19.47
N ALA A 65 13.23 -3.42 20.04
CA ALA A 65 13.36 -2.11 19.38
C ALA A 65 14.63 -2.01 18.52
N LEU A 66 15.24 -3.14 18.14
CA LEU A 66 16.31 -3.19 17.14
C LEU A 66 15.74 -2.88 15.76
N VAL A 67 15.60 -1.58 15.46
CA VAL A 67 15.63 -0.99 14.12
C VAL A 67 14.70 -1.69 13.11
N GLU A 68 13.42 -1.84 13.45
CA GLU A 68 12.40 -1.65 12.41
C GLU A 68 12.38 -0.14 12.16
N THR A 69 12.96 0.31 11.06
CA THR A 69 12.76 1.69 10.60
C THR A 69 11.28 1.85 10.32
N GLU A 70 10.52 2.27 11.34
CA GLU A 70 9.17 2.79 11.15
C GLU A 70 9.25 3.87 10.07
N SER A 71 8.32 3.82 9.11
CA SER A 71 8.33 4.77 8.01
C SER A 71 8.16 6.17 8.56
N THR A 72 9.12 7.05 8.27
CA THR A 72 9.06 8.45 8.77
C THR A 72 8.45 9.41 7.76
N SER A 73 8.18 8.93 6.55
CA SER A 73 7.60 9.71 5.45
C SER A 73 6.76 8.81 4.56
N TRP A 74 5.69 9.37 4.00
CA TRP A 74 4.82 8.67 3.06
C TRP A 74 4.61 9.53 1.81
N VAL A 75 4.70 8.91 0.64
CA VAL A 75 4.55 9.58 -0.65
C VAL A 75 3.72 8.74 -1.60
N TYR A 76 3.15 9.39 -2.61
CA TYR A 76 2.50 8.67 -3.70
C TYR A 76 3.54 8.06 -4.66
N PRO A 77 3.23 6.92 -5.32
CA PRO A 77 4.15 6.29 -6.26
C PRO A 77 4.62 7.21 -7.38
N PHE A 78 3.71 8.05 -7.90
CA PHE A 78 3.93 9.18 -8.82
C PHE A 78 2.61 9.96 -9.01
N ASN A 79 2.61 11.06 -9.76
CA ASN A 79 1.36 11.75 -10.13
C ASN A 79 0.79 11.20 -11.44
N PRO A 80 -0.46 10.69 -11.49
CA PRO A 80 -1.05 10.14 -12.70
C PRO A 80 -1.13 11.18 -13.82
N THR A 81 -0.91 10.74 -15.07
CA THR A 81 -0.78 11.66 -16.22
C THR A 81 -2.10 12.06 -16.86
N SER A 82 -3.15 11.25 -16.70
CA SER A 82 -4.41 11.47 -17.44
C SER A 82 -5.65 10.85 -16.81
N TRP A 83 -5.60 9.60 -16.39
CA TRP A 83 -6.76 8.90 -15.83
C TRP A 83 -6.39 8.05 -14.62
N THR A 84 -7.39 7.79 -13.79
CA THR A 84 -7.32 6.83 -12.69
C THR A 84 -8.54 5.91 -12.70
N ILE A 85 -8.37 4.65 -12.32
CA ILE A 85 -9.47 3.73 -11.99
C ILE A 85 -9.39 3.47 -10.50
N GLY A 86 -10.49 3.78 -9.79
CA GLY A 86 -10.51 3.82 -8.34
C GLY A 86 -10.54 2.46 -7.65
N PHE A 87 -10.46 2.51 -6.32
CA PHE A 87 -10.56 1.35 -5.43
C PHE A 87 -12.02 0.94 -5.18
N ASN A 88 -12.27 -0.37 -5.06
CA ASN A 88 -13.56 -0.96 -4.70
C ASN A 88 -14.73 -0.53 -5.62
N ILE A 89 -14.43 -0.20 -6.87
CA ILE A 89 -15.42 0.08 -7.92
C ILE A 89 -15.54 -1.10 -8.89
N TYR A 90 -16.63 -1.13 -9.64
CA TYR A 90 -16.77 -2.01 -10.80
C TYR A 90 -16.21 -1.30 -12.02
N ASN A 91 -15.40 -1.99 -12.82
CA ASN A 91 -14.92 -1.46 -14.09
C ASN A 91 -15.75 -2.05 -15.25
N GLY A 92 -16.76 -1.30 -15.68
CA GLY A 92 -17.67 -1.71 -16.75
C GLY A 92 -17.00 -1.85 -18.13
N TYR A 93 -15.78 -1.36 -18.31
CA TYR A 93 -15.04 -1.47 -19.57
C TYR A 93 -14.30 -2.82 -19.72
N LEU A 94 -14.21 -3.62 -18.65
CA LEU A 94 -13.58 -4.93 -18.71
C LEU A 94 -14.56 -5.99 -19.21
N SER A 95 -14.18 -6.68 -20.29
CA SER A 95 -14.97 -7.78 -20.85
C SER A 95 -14.34 -9.16 -20.65
N SER A 96 -13.11 -9.22 -20.13
CA SER A 96 -12.39 -10.47 -19.89
C SER A 96 -13.10 -11.35 -18.85
N TRP A 97 -12.99 -12.66 -19.01
CA TRP A 97 -13.52 -13.63 -18.06
C TRP A 97 -12.54 -13.92 -16.93
N SER A 98 -12.99 -13.84 -15.68
CA SER A 98 -12.22 -14.29 -14.51
C SER A 98 -12.46 -15.79 -14.29
N SER A 99 -11.43 -16.61 -14.53
CA SER A 99 -11.47 -18.03 -14.20
C SER A 99 -11.55 -18.28 -12.71
N CYS A 100 -10.95 -17.41 -11.90
CA CYS A 100 -11.00 -17.49 -10.44
C CYS A 100 -12.42 -17.36 -9.89
N PHE A 101 -13.12 -16.30 -10.29
CA PHE A 101 -14.44 -15.98 -9.74
C PHE A 101 -15.60 -16.47 -10.62
N GLN A 102 -15.28 -17.11 -11.75
CA GLN A 102 -16.25 -17.64 -12.72
C GLN A 102 -17.30 -16.60 -13.14
N THR A 103 -16.84 -15.38 -13.43
CA THR A 103 -17.67 -14.26 -13.88
C THR A 103 -16.86 -13.30 -14.76
N SER A 104 -17.55 -12.40 -15.47
CA SER A 104 -16.90 -11.25 -16.13
C SER A 104 -16.13 -10.41 -15.11
N MET A 105 -14.95 -9.91 -15.50
CA MET A 105 -14.16 -8.96 -14.72
C MET A 105 -14.94 -7.67 -14.40
N SER A 106 -15.87 -7.26 -15.26
CA SER A 106 -16.77 -6.12 -14.97
C SER A 106 -17.68 -6.30 -13.76
N ASN A 107 -17.90 -7.55 -13.32
CA ASN A 107 -18.68 -7.87 -12.13
C ASN A 107 -17.81 -7.98 -10.87
N LEU A 108 -16.51 -7.69 -10.96
CA LEU A 108 -15.56 -7.78 -9.86
C LEU A 108 -15.21 -6.39 -9.34
N LYS A 109 -14.87 -6.32 -8.06
CA LYS A 109 -14.39 -5.07 -7.46
C LYS A 109 -12.89 -4.94 -7.65
N HIS A 110 -12.47 -3.75 -8.02
CA HIS A 110 -11.07 -3.43 -8.14
C HIS A 110 -10.40 -3.41 -6.76
N ALA A 111 -9.33 -4.20 -6.56
CA ALA A 111 -8.67 -4.35 -5.26
C ALA A 111 -7.56 -3.30 -5.02
N GLY A 112 -7.30 -2.46 -6.02
CA GLY A 112 -6.29 -1.40 -5.98
C GLY A 112 -6.77 -0.15 -6.70
N GLN A 113 -5.80 0.61 -7.22
CA GLN A 113 -6.02 1.72 -8.13
C GLN A 113 -5.14 1.55 -9.37
N ASP A 114 -5.66 1.97 -10.51
CA ASP A 114 -4.91 2.02 -11.75
C ASP A 114 -4.62 3.47 -12.08
N TRP A 115 -3.35 3.82 -12.22
CA TRP A 115 -2.89 5.20 -12.47
C TRP A 115 -2.19 5.30 -13.82
N ALA A 116 -2.75 6.08 -14.73
CA ALA A 116 -2.17 6.28 -16.05
C ALA A 116 -0.77 6.87 -15.98
N GLY A 117 0.15 6.32 -16.77
CA GLY A 117 1.53 6.79 -16.86
C GLY A 117 2.10 6.61 -18.26
N SER A 118 3.41 6.78 -18.38
CA SER A 118 4.18 6.46 -19.58
C SER A 118 5.22 5.39 -19.26
N SER A 119 5.79 4.74 -20.27
CA SER A 119 6.87 3.76 -20.06
C SER A 119 8.19 4.38 -19.59
N THR A 120 8.26 5.71 -19.48
CA THR A 120 9.38 6.43 -18.86
C THR A 120 9.05 6.90 -17.44
N GLN A 121 7.86 6.54 -16.94
CA GLN A 121 7.42 6.89 -15.60
C GLN A 121 8.09 5.97 -14.61
N VAL A 122 8.94 6.57 -13.77
CA VAL A 122 9.51 5.89 -12.60
C VAL A 122 8.41 5.76 -11.54
N VAL A 123 8.30 4.56 -10.96
CA VAL A 123 7.45 4.24 -9.82
C VAL A 123 8.29 4.25 -8.56
N ALA A 124 7.80 4.93 -7.53
CA ALA A 124 8.47 5.03 -6.23
C ALA A 124 7.76 4.21 -5.13
N ALA A 125 8.54 3.76 -4.15
CA ALA A 125 8.03 3.19 -2.90
C ALA A 125 7.24 4.25 -2.12
N ILE A 126 6.10 3.85 -1.52
CA ILE A 126 5.20 4.80 -0.83
C ILE A 126 5.72 5.19 0.55
N GLY A 127 6.63 4.41 1.13
CA GLY A 127 7.12 4.53 2.49
C GLY A 127 8.38 3.70 2.67
N ASP A 128 9.05 3.86 3.80
CA ASP A 128 10.19 3.01 4.15
C ASP A 128 9.69 1.57 4.36
N GLY A 129 10.50 0.58 3.99
CA GLY A 129 10.06 -0.82 4.13
C GLY A 129 11.04 -1.85 3.59
N THR A 130 10.61 -3.11 3.62
CA THR A 130 11.39 -4.25 3.11
C THR A 130 10.65 -4.89 1.94
N VAL A 131 11.34 -5.10 0.82
CA VAL A 131 10.79 -5.79 -0.34
C VAL A 131 10.60 -7.27 -0.01
N VAL A 132 9.34 -7.73 0.00
CA VAL A 132 8.98 -9.13 0.28
C VAL A 132 8.67 -9.93 -0.99
N TYR A 133 8.44 -9.25 -2.11
CA TYR A 133 8.27 -9.86 -3.42
C TYR A 133 8.84 -8.96 -4.52
N ALA A 134 9.59 -9.54 -5.46
CA ALA A 134 10.08 -8.84 -6.65
C ALA A 134 10.32 -9.85 -7.78
N ALA A 135 9.32 -10.07 -8.64
CA ALA A 135 9.42 -11.04 -9.72
C ALA A 135 8.43 -10.79 -10.86
N ASN A 136 8.74 -11.33 -12.03
CA ASN A 136 7.81 -11.37 -13.15
C ASN A 136 6.69 -12.37 -12.85
N ALA A 137 5.47 -11.88 -12.80
CA ALA A 137 4.21 -12.59 -12.57
C ALA A 137 3.38 -12.99 -13.76
N ASN A 138 3.97 -13.05 -14.95
CA ASN A 138 3.20 -13.08 -16.19
C ASN A 138 2.30 -11.83 -16.26
N TYR A 139 1.12 -11.94 -16.89
CA TYR A 139 0.36 -10.75 -17.26
C TYR A 139 0.15 -9.76 -16.09
N PRO A 140 0.50 -8.47 -16.26
CA PRO A 140 1.15 -7.86 -17.44
C PRO A 140 2.65 -7.52 -17.27
N GLY A 141 3.32 -7.98 -16.21
CA GLY A 141 4.74 -7.67 -16.03
C GLY A 141 5.30 -8.08 -14.67
N TYR A 142 6.26 -7.29 -14.20
CA TYR A 142 6.84 -7.47 -12.87
C TYR A 142 5.96 -6.88 -11.80
N VAL A 143 6.08 -7.50 -10.63
CA VAL A 143 5.44 -7.06 -9.41
C VAL A 143 6.48 -6.88 -8.33
N VAL A 144 6.33 -5.80 -7.59
CA VAL A 144 7.03 -5.54 -6.33
C VAL A 144 5.99 -5.49 -5.21
N VAL A 145 6.28 -6.14 -4.07
CA VAL A 145 5.52 -5.98 -2.83
C VAL A 145 6.49 -5.56 -1.73
N ILE A 146 6.14 -4.50 -1.00
CA ILE A 146 6.93 -3.96 0.10
C ILE A 146 6.11 -4.07 1.38
N GLU A 147 6.69 -4.66 2.42
CA GLU A 147 6.19 -4.64 3.79
C GLU A 147 6.64 -3.34 4.47
N HIS A 148 5.70 -2.66 5.10
CA HIS A 148 5.95 -1.43 5.85
C HIS A 148 5.58 -1.64 7.32
N ALA A 149 6.54 -1.44 8.21
CA ALA A 149 6.29 -1.37 9.64
C ALA A 149 5.59 -0.05 9.98
N LEU A 150 4.56 -0.12 10.82
CA LEU A 150 3.73 1.01 11.21
C LEU A 150 3.89 1.33 12.70
N SER A 151 4.08 2.61 12.98
CA SER A 151 3.95 3.18 14.31
C SER A 151 2.55 3.03 14.88
N SER A 152 2.42 3.21 16.20
CA SER A 152 1.11 3.20 16.86
C SER A 152 0.17 4.31 16.34
N ALA A 153 0.73 5.48 15.97
CA ALA A 153 -0.05 6.58 15.42
C ALA A 153 -0.59 6.24 14.01
N GLU A 154 0.25 5.66 13.16
CA GLU A 154 -0.12 5.26 11.80
C GLU A 154 -1.16 4.14 11.78
N ARG A 155 -1.01 3.13 12.65
CA ARG A 155 -2.02 2.07 12.83
C ARG A 155 -3.38 2.66 13.22
N SER A 156 -3.37 3.62 14.14
CA SER A 156 -4.58 4.34 14.55
C SER A 156 -5.17 5.17 13.40
N ALA A 157 -4.34 5.84 12.60
CA ALA A 157 -4.78 6.66 11.47
C ALA A 157 -5.45 5.79 10.38
N LEU A 158 -4.90 4.61 10.14
CA LEU A 158 -5.44 3.62 9.21
C LEU A 158 -6.62 2.81 9.77
N GLY A 159 -6.87 2.87 11.08
CA GLY A 159 -7.92 2.09 11.74
C GLY A 159 -7.66 0.59 11.74
N ILE A 160 -6.40 0.16 11.79
CA ILE A 160 -6.00 -1.26 11.77
C ILE A 160 -5.24 -1.64 13.04
N SER A 161 -5.30 -2.93 13.40
CA SER A 161 -4.55 -3.49 14.52
C SER A 161 -3.19 -4.08 14.12
N SER A 162 -3.01 -4.41 12.83
CA SER A 162 -1.77 -4.99 12.29
C SER A 162 -0.59 -4.03 12.47
N SER A 163 0.58 -4.57 12.81
CA SER A 163 1.84 -3.83 12.83
C SER A 163 2.38 -3.49 11.45
N TYR A 164 1.85 -4.13 10.41
CA TYR A 164 2.33 -3.98 9.05
C TYR A 164 1.18 -3.71 8.08
N ILE A 165 1.51 -2.96 7.04
CA ILE A 165 0.78 -2.97 5.77
C ILE A 165 1.74 -3.39 4.66
N TYR A 166 1.15 -3.77 3.54
CA TYR A 166 1.89 -4.15 2.34
C TYR A 166 1.43 -3.29 1.19
N SER A 167 2.37 -2.69 0.47
CA SER A 167 2.10 -2.04 -0.81
C SER A 167 2.51 -2.97 -1.94
N MET A 168 1.63 -3.11 -2.94
CA MET A 168 1.92 -3.89 -4.14
C MET A 168 1.91 -2.97 -5.36
N TYR A 169 2.89 -3.16 -6.24
CA TYR A 169 3.09 -2.40 -7.46
C TYR A 169 3.18 -3.38 -8.62
N GLY A 170 2.22 -3.33 -9.52
CA GLY A 170 2.16 -4.16 -10.71
C GLY A 170 2.33 -3.38 -12.00
N HIS A 171 2.42 -4.14 -13.10
CA HIS A 171 2.62 -3.56 -14.43
C HIS A 171 3.96 -2.84 -14.55
N LEU A 172 4.98 -3.37 -13.86
CA LEU A 172 6.36 -2.86 -13.95
C LEU A 172 7.13 -3.58 -15.06
N ASP A 173 8.08 -2.90 -15.69
CA ASP A 173 8.95 -3.49 -16.72
C ASP A 173 10.03 -4.39 -16.12
N ALA A 174 10.97 -3.83 -15.35
CA ALA A 174 11.91 -4.58 -14.54
C ALA A 174 12.14 -3.82 -13.22
N PRO A 175 12.11 -4.50 -12.07
CA PRO A 175 12.28 -3.83 -10.79
C PRO A 175 13.74 -3.45 -10.56
N TYR A 176 13.94 -2.30 -9.93
CA TYR A 176 15.25 -1.81 -9.48
C TYR A 176 15.68 -2.43 -8.15
N VAL A 177 14.79 -3.19 -7.52
CA VAL A 177 14.93 -3.77 -6.19
C VAL A 177 14.63 -5.27 -6.24
N GLY A 178 15.21 -6.02 -5.31
CA GLY A 178 14.99 -7.45 -5.11
C GLY A 178 14.46 -7.76 -3.71
N VAL A 179 14.00 -9.00 -3.51
CA VAL A 179 13.53 -9.48 -2.21
C VAL A 179 14.63 -9.33 -1.14
N GLY A 180 14.25 -8.80 0.02
CA GLY A 180 15.14 -8.51 1.15
C GLY A 180 15.82 -7.14 1.09
N ASN A 181 15.71 -6.39 -0.01
CA ASN A 181 16.18 -5.00 -0.02
C ASN A 181 15.30 -4.13 0.89
N THR A 182 15.94 -3.28 1.68
CA THR A 182 15.26 -2.14 2.32
C THR A 182 15.12 -0.99 1.31
N VAL A 183 13.99 -0.30 1.36
CA VAL A 183 13.73 0.89 0.54
C VAL A 183 13.31 2.05 1.43
N SER A 184 13.53 3.27 0.94
CA SER A 184 12.99 4.48 1.56
C SER A 184 11.77 5.02 0.82
N ALA A 185 10.94 5.80 1.50
CA ALA A 185 9.86 6.56 0.88
C ALA A 185 10.38 7.39 -0.31
N GLY A 186 9.74 7.29 -1.47
CA GLY A 186 10.14 8.00 -2.69
C GLY A 186 11.30 7.35 -3.46
N GLN A 187 11.90 6.27 -2.95
CA GLN A 187 12.92 5.54 -3.69
C GLN A 187 12.32 4.88 -4.93
N ALA A 188 12.98 5.04 -6.08
CA ALA A 188 12.61 4.38 -7.32
C ALA A 188 12.70 2.86 -7.19
N ILE A 189 11.63 2.16 -7.60
CA ILE A 189 11.52 0.69 -7.53
C ILE A 189 11.37 0.01 -8.89
N GLY A 190 11.10 0.78 -9.95
CA GLY A 190 11.04 0.30 -11.34
C GLY A 190 10.37 1.32 -12.26
N ASP A 191 10.34 1.01 -13.55
CA ASP A 191 9.59 1.76 -14.56
C ASP A 191 8.28 1.05 -14.90
N LEU A 192 7.30 1.79 -15.41
CA LEU A 192 6.07 1.20 -15.95
C LEU A 192 6.31 0.40 -17.23
N TYR A 193 5.68 -0.76 -17.29
CA TYR A 193 5.66 -1.61 -18.47
C TYR A 193 4.86 -0.94 -19.60
N TYR A 194 5.44 -0.89 -20.80
CA TYR A 194 4.80 -0.27 -21.96
C TYR A 194 3.61 -1.11 -22.46
N GLN A 195 2.40 -0.57 -22.31
CA GLN A 195 1.15 -1.19 -22.80
C GLN A 195 0.40 -0.27 -23.78
N GLY A 196 1.13 0.60 -24.48
CA GLY A 196 0.54 1.60 -25.38
C GLY A 196 -0.33 2.59 -24.60
N SER A 197 -1.56 2.83 -25.08
CA SER A 197 -2.52 3.74 -24.44
C SER A 197 -3.02 3.25 -23.07
N ASN A 198 -2.76 1.99 -22.73
CA ASN A 198 -3.11 1.39 -21.44
C ASN A 198 -1.88 1.27 -20.53
N THR A 199 -0.83 2.07 -20.73
CA THR A 199 0.31 2.09 -19.80
C THR A 199 -0.14 2.71 -18.47
N HIS A 200 -0.12 1.92 -17.40
CA HIS A 200 -0.54 2.36 -16.07
C HIS A 200 0.16 1.56 -14.97
N LEU A 201 0.18 2.13 -13.77
CA LEU A 201 0.48 1.41 -12.54
C LEU A 201 -0.80 0.79 -12.01
N HIS A 202 -0.84 -0.52 -11.81
CA HIS A 202 -1.79 -1.13 -10.89
C HIS A 202 -1.14 -1.18 -9.52
N TRP A 203 -1.73 -0.58 -8.50
CA TRP A 203 -1.15 -0.61 -7.15
C TRP A 203 -2.19 -0.76 -6.05
N GLU A 204 -1.75 -1.36 -4.95
CA GLU A 204 -2.62 -1.78 -3.88
C GLU A 204 -1.98 -1.48 -2.52
N VAL A 205 -2.83 -1.32 -1.49
CA VAL A 205 -2.42 -1.35 -0.08
C VAL A 205 -3.22 -2.44 0.61
N ARG A 206 -2.57 -3.26 1.44
CA ARG A 206 -3.13 -4.49 1.99
C ARG A 206 -2.69 -4.72 3.44
N THR A 207 -3.45 -5.53 4.17
CA THR A 207 -3.06 -6.06 5.49
C THR A 207 -2.40 -7.44 5.44
N PHE A 208 -2.03 -7.90 4.24
CA PHE A 208 -1.38 -9.19 3.98
C PHE A 208 -0.42 -9.05 2.78
N ASP A 209 0.60 -9.89 2.73
CA ASP A 209 1.63 -9.91 1.69
C ASP A 209 1.11 -10.53 0.38
N ILE A 210 0.54 -11.72 0.46
CA ILE A 210 0.06 -12.52 -0.67
C ILE A 210 -1.41 -12.85 -0.47
N SER A 211 -2.22 -12.56 -1.49
CA SER A 211 -3.64 -12.88 -1.43
C SER A 211 -3.86 -14.39 -1.44
N THR A 212 -4.72 -14.87 -0.55
CA THR A 212 -5.21 -16.25 -0.58
C THR A 212 -6.38 -16.43 -1.55
N LEU A 213 -6.87 -15.33 -2.14
CA LEU A 213 -7.89 -15.38 -3.19
C LEU A 213 -7.37 -16.18 -4.37
N CYS A 214 -8.29 -16.90 -5.02
CA CYS A 214 -8.00 -17.66 -6.22
C CYS A 214 -6.99 -18.81 -6.06
N ALA A 215 -6.60 -19.17 -4.83
CA ALA A 215 -5.58 -20.17 -4.53
C ALA A 215 -4.26 -19.93 -5.31
N THR A 216 -3.94 -18.66 -5.58
CA THR A 216 -2.73 -18.29 -6.31
C THR A 216 -1.57 -18.06 -5.37
N TRP A 217 -0.39 -18.58 -5.72
CA TRP A 217 0.88 -18.29 -5.04
C TRP A 217 1.55 -17.02 -5.58
N TYR A 218 0.75 -16.11 -6.16
CA TYR A 218 1.19 -14.89 -6.82
C TYR A 218 0.51 -13.69 -6.12
N PRO A 219 1.14 -12.50 -6.05
CA PRO A 219 0.56 -11.34 -5.37
C PRO A 219 -0.74 -10.80 -5.97
N GLY A 220 -1.31 -11.43 -7.02
CA GLY A 220 -2.62 -11.09 -7.57
C GLY A 220 -3.79 -11.47 -6.64
N PRO A 221 -5.06 -11.32 -7.06
CA PRO A 221 -5.51 -11.13 -8.45
C PRO A 221 -5.82 -9.68 -8.90
N GLY A 222 -5.61 -8.66 -8.06
CA GLY A 222 -5.97 -7.26 -8.35
C GLY A 222 -7.48 -6.95 -8.34
N TYR A 223 -8.32 -7.97 -8.10
CA TYR A 223 -9.78 -7.88 -8.06
C TYR A 223 -10.38 -8.81 -7.00
N THR A 224 -11.46 -8.41 -6.36
CA THR A 224 -12.19 -9.28 -5.41
C THR A 224 -13.50 -9.80 -6.00
N GLY A 225 -14.06 -10.84 -5.37
CA GLY A 225 -15.21 -11.58 -5.89
C GLY A 225 -16.48 -10.73 -6.13
N PRO A 226 -17.43 -11.23 -6.92
CA PRO A 226 -18.63 -10.48 -7.27
C PRO A 226 -19.49 -10.16 -6.03
N GLY A 227 -20.03 -8.95 -5.97
CA GLY A 227 -20.89 -8.50 -4.86
C GLY A 227 -20.16 -8.32 -3.52
N THR A 228 -18.83 -8.35 -3.51
CA THR A 228 -18.01 -8.17 -2.31
C THR A 228 -17.54 -6.73 -2.17
N ASN A 229 -16.99 -6.39 -1.00
CA ASN A 229 -16.20 -5.18 -0.81
C ASN A 229 -14.72 -5.59 -0.76
N ALA A 230 -13.84 -4.93 -1.51
CA ALA A 230 -12.42 -5.24 -1.45
C ALA A 230 -11.87 -5.17 0.00
N THR A 231 -12.40 -4.28 0.84
CA THR A 231 -11.99 -4.18 2.24
C THR A 231 -12.31 -5.41 3.09
N SER A 232 -13.34 -6.20 2.73
CA SER A 232 -13.65 -7.44 3.47
C SER A 232 -12.58 -8.52 3.30
N TYR A 233 -11.65 -8.35 2.36
CA TYR A 233 -10.52 -9.23 2.12
C TYR A 233 -9.20 -8.67 2.64
N GLY A 234 -9.19 -7.50 3.30
CA GLY A 234 -7.97 -6.87 3.81
C GLY A 234 -7.28 -5.93 2.81
N TYR A 235 -7.90 -5.63 1.67
CA TYR A 235 -7.44 -4.55 0.80
C TYR A 235 -7.86 -3.20 1.38
N MET A 236 -7.04 -2.18 1.19
CA MET A 236 -7.26 -0.83 1.69
C MET A 236 -7.28 0.14 0.53
N HIS A 237 -7.99 1.25 0.67
CA HIS A 237 -7.99 2.28 -0.36
C HIS A 237 -6.56 2.86 -0.48
N PRO A 238 -5.86 2.69 -1.62
CA PRO A 238 -4.44 2.98 -1.67
C PRO A 238 -4.12 4.47 -1.45
N SER A 239 -4.75 5.38 -2.19
CA SER A 239 -4.54 6.84 -2.00
C SER A 239 -4.89 7.34 -0.61
N ASN A 240 -6.05 6.93 -0.06
CA ASN A 240 -6.47 7.36 1.27
C ASN A 240 -5.52 6.81 2.35
N SER A 241 -4.96 5.62 2.16
CA SER A 241 -3.97 5.06 3.10
C SER A 241 -2.73 5.93 3.16
N VAL A 242 -2.16 6.31 2.00
CA VAL A 242 -1.01 7.23 1.96
C VAL A 242 -1.35 8.59 2.59
N ALA A 243 -2.53 9.16 2.29
CA ALA A 243 -2.96 10.43 2.88
C ALA A 243 -3.08 10.36 4.41
N ALA A 244 -3.71 9.30 4.93
CA ALA A 244 -3.84 9.10 6.37
C ALA A 244 -2.47 8.95 7.07
N LEU A 245 -1.53 8.26 6.43
CA LEU A 245 -0.18 8.05 6.93
C LEU A 245 0.67 9.33 6.90
N GLN A 246 0.54 10.15 5.84
CA GLN A 246 1.13 11.49 5.78
C GLN A 246 0.64 12.39 6.93
N GLY A 247 -0.64 12.30 7.29
CA GLY A 247 -1.22 13.02 8.42
C GLY A 247 -0.77 12.51 9.79
N ALA A 248 -0.40 11.23 9.90
CA ALA A 248 0.05 10.61 11.15
C ALA A 248 1.50 11.01 11.53
N GLY A 249 2.39 11.18 10.54
CA GLY A 249 3.80 11.54 10.76
C GLY A 249 4.05 13.02 11.13
N ASN A 250 3.09 13.90 10.84
CA ASN A 250 3.24 15.36 10.97
C ASN A 250 2.42 15.97 12.13
N GLY A 251 2.39 15.30 13.29
CA GLY A 251 1.73 15.75 14.54
C GLY A 251 0.96 17.09 14.46
N GLY A 252 -0.29 17.05 14.00
CA GLY A 252 -1.24 18.17 14.03
C GLY A 252 -1.65 18.76 12.67
N GLY A 253 -2.90 18.47 12.25
CA GLY A 253 -3.61 19.25 11.22
C GLY A 253 -4.42 18.40 10.24
N SER A 254 -5.74 18.31 10.48
CA SER A 254 -6.83 17.99 9.51
C SER A 254 -6.47 17.23 8.22
N GLY A 255 -6.06 15.95 8.32
CA GLY A 255 -5.54 15.15 7.19
C GLY A 255 -6.53 14.22 6.49
N CYS A 256 -7.79 14.63 6.28
CA CYS A 256 -8.74 13.79 5.51
C CYS A 256 -8.80 14.25 4.05
N THR A 257 -8.12 13.53 3.18
CA THR A 257 -8.28 13.66 1.73
C THR A 257 -8.96 12.41 1.21
N CYS A 258 -10.10 12.57 0.55
CA CYS A 258 -10.89 11.46 0.03
C CYS A 258 -10.79 11.40 -1.49
N TYR A 259 -10.21 10.31 -1.96
CA TYR A 259 -10.06 10.04 -3.39
C TYR A 259 -11.24 9.25 -3.94
N ASP A 260 -11.32 9.18 -5.27
CA ASP A 260 -12.27 8.34 -6.03
C ASP A 260 -13.77 8.58 -5.70
N GLY A 261 -14.09 9.73 -5.12
CA GLY A 261 -15.46 10.16 -4.89
C GLY A 261 -16.13 10.52 -6.21
N LEU A 262 -17.36 10.05 -6.42
CA LEU A 262 -18.21 10.53 -7.51
C LEU A 262 -19.42 11.25 -6.93
N ASP A 263 -19.69 12.45 -7.43
CA ASP A 263 -20.90 13.18 -7.08
C ASP A 263 -22.15 12.57 -7.74
N PHE A 264 -23.33 13.11 -7.43
CA PHE A 264 -24.61 12.64 -7.97
C PHE A 264 -24.74 12.84 -9.49
N ASN A 265 -23.93 13.72 -10.08
CA ASN A 265 -23.80 13.94 -11.52
C ASN A 265 -22.75 13.02 -12.16
N ARG A 266 -22.16 12.09 -11.40
CA ARG A 266 -21.08 11.18 -11.81
C ARG A 266 -19.77 11.89 -12.19
N ARG A 267 -19.57 13.12 -11.71
CA ARG A 267 -18.29 13.82 -11.82
C ARG A 267 -17.39 13.39 -10.69
N GLN A 268 -16.09 13.37 -10.96
CA GLN A 268 -15.09 13.07 -9.95
C GLN A 268 -14.98 14.25 -8.99
N VAL A 269 -15.07 13.96 -7.69
CA VAL A 269 -14.77 14.92 -6.63
C VAL A 269 -13.26 15.11 -6.62
N ASP A 270 -12.80 16.34 -6.77
CA ASP A 270 -11.38 16.65 -6.69
C ASP A 270 -10.91 16.39 -5.26
N PRO A 271 -9.92 15.51 -5.05
CA PRO A 271 -9.36 15.27 -3.72
C PRO A 271 -8.89 16.56 -3.04
N ALA A 272 -8.43 17.57 -3.79
CA ALA A 272 -8.03 18.86 -3.24
C ALA A 272 -9.19 19.63 -2.59
N ASP A 273 -10.45 19.33 -2.94
CA ASP A 273 -11.64 19.95 -2.33
C ASP A 273 -12.08 19.25 -1.05
N THR A 274 -11.53 18.07 -0.79
CA THR A 274 -11.90 17.26 0.36
C THR A 274 -11.09 17.61 1.60
N HIS A 275 -11.77 17.56 2.74
CA HIS A 275 -11.22 17.74 4.07
C HIS A 275 -12.06 16.91 5.04
N CYS A 276 -11.63 16.80 6.30
CA CYS A 276 -12.43 16.08 7.30
C CYS A 276 -13.80 16.73 7.39
N GLY A 277 -14.87 15.95 7.38
CA GLY A 277 -16.25 16.46 7.42
C GLY A 277 -16.76 17.05 6.11
N PHE A 278 -15.99 17.05 5.02
CA PHE A 278 -16.50 17.41 3.68
C PHE A 278 -17.63 16.46 3.29
N ARG A 279 -18.76 16.97 2.80
CA ARG A 279 -19.91 16.13 2.42
C ARG A 279 -20.31 16.35 0.98
N VAL A 280 -20.56 15.23 0.29
CA VAL A 280 -21.02 15.21 -1.10
C VAL A 280 -22.12 14.17 -1.28
N CYS A 281 -23.02 14.44 -2.20
CA CYS A 281 -24.06 13.53 -2.62
C CYS A 281 -23.49 12.58 -3.65
N GLY A 282 -23.51 11.28 -3.36
CA GLY A 282 -23.00 10.26 -4.27
C GLY A 282 -23.97 9.94 -5.41
N THR A 283 -23.49 9.15 -6.38
CA THR A 283 -24.27 8.67 -7.55
C THR A 283 -25.54 7.89 -7.22
N THR A 284 -25.68 7.39 -5.99
CA THR A 284 -26.86 6.69 -5.47
C THR A 284 -27.84 7.61 -4.74
N TYR A 285 -27.69 8.93 -4.84
CA TYR A 285 -28.46 9.92 -4.08
C TYR A 285 -28.37 9.72 -2.56
N THR A 286 -27.21 9.25 -2.10
CA THR A 286 -26.88 9.06 -0.69
C THR A 286 -25.75 9.99 -0.30
N LEU A 287 -25.83 10.59 0.89
CA LEU A 287 -24.84 11.54 1.38
C LEU A 287 -23.62 10.78 1.93
N PHE A 288 -22.44 11.22 1.51
CA PHE A 288 -21.16 10.69 1.97
C PHE A 288 -20.38 11.81 2.65
N GLU A 289 -19.60 11.45 3.67
CA GLU A 289 -18.69 12.34 4.37
C GLU A 289 -17.26 11.84 4.24
N CYS A 290 -16.34 12.77 4.00
CA CYS A 290 -14.92 12.50 3.99
C CYS A 290 -14.39 12.44 5.42
N GLY A 291 -13.87 11.28 5.82
CA GLY A 291 -13.18 11.07 7.08
C GLY A 291 -11.75 10.57 6.88
N THR A 292 -11.06 10.25 7.97
CA THR A 292 -9.66 9.78 7.93
C THR A 292 -9.49 8.47 7.16
N GLY A 293 -10.54 7.63 7.12
CA GLY A 293 -10.57 6.38 6.34
C GLY A 293 -11.14 6.52 4.92
N GLY A 294 -11.43 7.73 4.46
CA GLY A 294 -12.11 7.98 3.18
C GLY A 294 -13.60 8.27 3.30
N TRP A 295 -14.35 7.98 2.22
CA TRP A 295 -15.79 8.23 2.14
C TRP A 295 -16.58 7.30 3.06
N THR A 296 -17.33 7.89 3.98
CA THR A 296 -18.29 7.20 4.85
C THR A 296 -19.72 7.51 4.41
N ASN A 297 -20.53 6.47 4.20
CA ASN A 297 -21.94 6.64 3.88
C ASN A 297 -22.73 7.06 5.14
N LEU A 298 -23.41 8.21 5.09
CA LEU A 298 -24.19 8.73 6.23
C LEU A 298 -25.63 8.17 6.31
N ASN A 299 -26.03 7.30 5.38
CA ASN A 299 -27.38 6.77 5.23
C ASN A 299 -28.48 7.86 5.12
N ALA A 300 -28.11 9.06 4.70
CA ALA A 300 -29.02 10.17 4.45
C ALA A 300 -29.24 10.34 2.94
N SER A 301 -30.47 10.59 2.52
CA SER A 301 -30.77 10.92 1.12
C SER A 301 -30.29 12.32 0.77
N CYS A 302 -29.83 12.52 -0.46
CA CYS A 302 -29.41 13.82 -0.97
C CYS A 302 -29.80 13.99 -2.44
N GLY A 303 -29.56 15.19 -2.98
CA GLY A 303 -29.87 15.55 -4.36
C GLY A 303 -31.14 16.38 -4.50
N GLY A 304 -31.08 17.39 -5.37
CA GLY A 304 -32.20 18.28 -5.72
C GLY A 304 -32.58 19.31 -4.65
N GLY A 305 -32.72 20.58 -5.07
CA GLY A 305 -33.45 21.62 -4.33
C GLY A 305 -32.61 22.73 -3.70
N CYS A 306 -31.38 22.44 -3.27
CA CYS A 306 -30.47 23.45 -2.72
C CYS A 306 -29.34 23.71 -3.71
N THR A 307 -29.21 24.96 -4.13
CA THR A 307 -28.05 25.45 -4.87
C THR A 307 -27.51 26.65 -4.10
N CYS A 308 -26.28 26.53 -3.63
CA CYS A 308 -25.64 27.56 -2.82
C CYS A 308 -24.62 28.30 -3.68
N TYR A 309 -24.85 29.59 -3.87
CA TYR A 309 -23.98 30.46 -4.63
C TYR A 309 -22.93 31.12 -3.72
N GLU A 310 -21.87 31.64 -4.32
CA GLU A 310 -20.86 32.47 -3.64
C GLU A 310 -20.15 31.78 -2.46
N GLY A 311 -20.11 30.44 -2.45
CA GLY A 311 -19.32 29.68 -1.48
C GLY A 311 -17.83 29.83 -1.76
N ILE A 312 -17.02 29.93 -0.70
CA ILE A 312 -15.56 29.92 -0.79
C ILE A 312 -15.03 28.91 0.23
N ASP A 313 -14.14 28.03 -0.19
CA ASP A 313 -13.50 27.06 0.68
C ASP A 313 -12.36 27.67 1.52
N SER A 314 -11.79 26.89 2.44
CA SER A 314 -10.69 27.30 3.31
C SER A 314 -9.39 27.61 2.56
N SER A 315 -9.27 27.20 1.30
CA SER A 315 -8.16 27.51 0.40
C SER A 315 -8.41 28.76 -0.44
N GLY A 316 -9.57 29.42 -0.30
CA GLY A 316 -9.94 30.61 -1.05
C GLY A 316 -10.46 30.33 -2.46
N ARG A 317 -10.79 29.08 -2.79
CA ARG A 317 -11.40 28.71 -4.08
C ARG A 317 -12.91 28.86 -4.01
N ALA A 318 -13.50 29.34 -5.10
CA ALA A 318 -14.95 29.40 -5.21
C ALA A 318 -15.53 27.99 -5.34
N VAL A 319 -16.58 27.69 -4.57
CA VAL A 319 -17.36 26.47 -4.71
C VAL A 319 -18.31 26.64 -5.89
N ASP A 320 -18.25 25.74 -6.88
CA ASP A 320 -19.15 25.77 -8.03
C ASP A 320 -20.59 25.46 -7.56
N PRO A 321 -21.57 26.36 -7.78
CA PRO A 321 -22.96 26.10 -7.43
C PRO A 321 -23.52 24.81 -8.03
N ALA A 322 -23.02 24.36 -9.19
CA ALA A 322 -23.42 23.10 -9.82
C ALA A 322 -23.05 21.85 -9.01
N ASP A 323 -22.09 21.97 -8.10
CA ASP A 323 -21.61 20.89 -7.22
C ASP A 323 -22.42 20.82 -5.93
N THR A 324 -23.10 21.91 -5.59
CA THR A 324 -23.86 22.02 -4.36
C THR A 324 -25.20 21.28 -4.42
N HIS A 325 -25.62 20.77 -3.26
CA HIS A 325 -26.90 20.13 -3.03
C HIS A 325 -27.26 20.26 -1.55
N CYS A 326 -28.48 19.87 -1.17
CA CYS A 326 -28.86 19.89 0.25
C CYS A 326 -27.95 18.93 1.04
N GLY A 327 -27.34 19.46 2.11
CA GLY A 327 -26.38 18.72 2.94
C GLY A 327 -24.95 18.68 2.38
N TYR A 328 -24.65 19.36 1.27
CA TYR A 328 -23.27 19.59 0.85
C TYR A 328 -22.54 20.39 1.94
N ARG A 329 -21.35 19.96 2.36
CA ARG A 329 -20.60 20.60 3.45
C ARG A 329 -19.19 20.92 3.00
N VAL A 330 -18.76 22.15 3.25
CA VAL A 330 -17.41 22.66 2.99
C VAL A 330 -16.85 23.40 4.20
N CYS A 331 -15.54 23.45 4.34
CA CYS A 331 -14.82 24.27 5.32
C CYS A 331 -14.59 25.66 4.72
N GLY A 332 -15.07 26.72 5.37
CA GLY A 332 -14.90 28.09 4.90
C GLY A 332 -13.55 28.72 5.28
N LEU A 333 -13.29 29.93 4.76
CA LEU A 333 -12.08 30.71 5.05
C LEU A 333 -11.86 31.05 6.53
N ASP A 334 -12.93 31.05 7.32
CA ASP A 334 -12.91 31.29 8.77
C ASP A 334 -12.75 30.00 9.60
N ASN A 335 -12.44 28.89 8.94
CA ASN A 335 -12.33 27.55 9.53
C ASN A 335 -13.62 27.05 10.20
N GLN A 336 -14.79 27.52 9.76
CA GLN A 336 -16.08 26.94 10.14
C GLN A 336 -16.62 26.04 9.02
N TYR A 337 -17.32 24.97 9.37
CA TYR A 337 -18.10 24.27 8.34
C TYR A 337 -19.32 25.07 7.92
N TYR A 338 -19.64 25.02 6.64
CA TYR A 338 -20.87 25.53 6.06
C TYR A 338 -21.61 24.41 5.36
N ASP A 339 -22.89 24.25 5.71
CA ASP A 339 -23.80 23.32 5.07
C ASP A 339 -24.67 24.07 4.06
N CYS A 340 -24.75 23.56 2.83
CA CYS A 340 -25.69 24.05 1.85
C CYS A 340 -27.11 23.56 2.20
N GLN A 341 -28.00 24.51 2.49
CA GLN A 341 -29.39 24.26 2.83
C GLN A 341 -30.34 25.02 1.90
N ASN A 342 -31.64 24.80 2.08
CA ASN A 342 -32.66 25.53 1.32
C ASN A 342 -32.65 27.01 1.76
N GLY A 343 -32.09 27.88 0.93
CA GLY A 343 -31.88 29.29 1.25
C GLY A 343 -30.41 29.74 1.27
N GLY A 344 -29.45 28.82 1.06
CA GLY A 344 -28.02 29.16 0.92
C GLY A 344 -27.14 28.47 1.96
N TRP A 345 -25.93 29.02 2.14
CA TRP A 345 -24.94 28.54 3.09
C TRP A 345 -25.38 28.83 4.53
N VAL A 346 -25.35 27.80 5.37
CA VAL A 346 -25.61 27.90 6.81
C VAL A 346 -24.35 27.44 7.54
N GLY A 347 -23.73 28.35 8.29
CA GLY A 347 -22.58 28.01 9.13
C GLY A 347 -22.98 27.04 10.24
N SER A 348 -22.17 26.00 10.43
CA SER A 348 -22.19 25.20 11.64
C SER A 348 -21.39 25.90 12.74
N ALA A 349 -21.63 25.56 14.01
CA ALA A 349 -20.76 26.00 15.12
C ALA A 349 -19.52 25.11 15.29
N GLU A 350 -19.26 24.20 14.34
CA GLU A 350 -18.17 23.22 14.36
C GLU A 350 -16.97 23.78 13.59
N SER A 351 -15.78 23.70 14.20
CA SER A 351 -14.51 24.01 13.56
C SER A 351 -14.09 22.86 12.63
N CYS A 352 -13.60 23.20 11.43
CA CYS A 352 -12.99 22.24 10.51
C CYS A 352 -11.47 22.07 10.71
N GLN A 353 -10.91 22.72 11.74
CA GLN A 353 -9.53 22.57 12.22
C GLN A 353 -9.50 22.31 13.72
#